data_AF-A0A432JJG6-F1
#
_entry.id   AF-A0A432JJG6-F1
#
_cell.length_a   1.000
_cell.length_b   1.000
_cell.length_c   1.000
_cell.angle_alpha   90.00
_cell.angle_beta   90.00
_cell.angle_gamma   90.00
#
_symmetry.space_group_name_H-M   'P 1'
#
loop_
_entity.id
_entity.type
_entity.pdbx_description
1 polymer ?
#
loop_
_entity_poly.entity_id
_entity_poly.type
_entity_poly.pdbx_seq_one_letter_code
_entity_poly.pdbx_strand_id
1 'polypeptide(L)' 'RLAASIAANPPWAVQGTLRAIWAAQALGRLGGRTMAAAILSAAADRQAIRDGVDRFDSGERTRPRTR' A
#
# COMPACT_ATOMS: atom_id res chain seq x y z
N ARG A 1 9.23 -9.15 13.87
CA ARG A 1 9.87 -7.96 13.26
C ARG A 1 9.18 -7.52 11.98
N LEU A 2 8.95 -8.40 11.01
CA LEU A 2 8.20 -8.10 9.79
C LEU A 2 6.77 -7.58 10.06
N ALA A 3 6.04 -8.22 10.97
CA ALA A 3 4.69 -7.76 11.35
C ALA A 3 4.67 -6.30 11.84
N ALA A 4 5.68 -5.90 12.62
CA ALA A 4 5.81 -4.54 13.12
C ALA A 4 6.12 -3.54 12.00
N SER A 5 6.96 -3.90 11.02
CA SER A 5 7.22 -3.02 9.87
C SER A 5 6.00 -2.88 8.96
N ILE A 6 5.18 -3.92 8.82
CA ILE A 6 3.90 -3.83 8.09
C ILE A 6 2.92 -2.93 8.85
N ALA A 7 2.77 -3.15 10.15
CA ALA A 7 1.89 -2.35 11.03
C ALA A 7 2.29 -0.88 11.14
N ALA A 8 3.54 -0.52 10.81
CA ALA A 8 4.00 0.87 10.76
C ALA A 8 3.51 1.65 9.53
N ASN A 9 2.84 1.00 8.57
CA ASN A 9 2.26 1.62 7.38
C ASN A 9 0.75 1.85 7.54
N PRO A 10 0.14 2.77 6.76
CA PRO A 10 -1.30 3.00 6.80
C PRO A 10 -2.10 1.70 6.57
N PRO A 11 -3.07 1.37 7.44
CA PRO A 11 -3.84 0.13 7.32
C PRO A 11 -4.53 -0.04 5.97
N TRP A 12 -5.06 1.04 5.41
CA TRP A 12 -5.74 1.06 4.12
C TRP A 12 -4.81 0.66 2.97
N ALA A 13 -3.57 1.17 2.97
CA ALA A 13 -2.56 0.83 1.96
C ALA A 13 -2.15 -0.65 2.03
N VAL A 14 -1.95 -1.17 3.25
CA VAL A 14 -1.61 -2.59 3.47
C VAL A 14 -2.75 -3.49 2.96
N GLN A 15 -3.98 -3.21 3.37
CA GLN A 15 -5.12 -4.03 2.95
C GLN A 15 -5.41 -3.93 1.46
N GLY A 16 -5.28 -2.74 0.87
CA GLY A 16 -5.43 -2.53 -0.57
C GLY A 16 -4.43 -3.34 -1.38
N THR A 17 -3.17 -3.35 -0.93
CA THR A 17 -2.09 -4.12 -1.56
C THR A 17 -2.38 -5.62 -1.50
N LEU A 18 -2.81 -6.14 -0.35
CA LEU A 18 -3.17 -7.55 -0.22
C LEU A 18 -4.35 -7.94 -1.12
N ARG A 19 -5.39 -7.09 -1.19
CA ARG A 19 -6.53 -7.30 -2.09
C ARG A 19 -6.10 -7.32 -3.56
N ALA A 20 -5.19 -6.43 -3.96
CA ALA A 20 -4.67 -6.39 -5.32
C ALA A 20 -3.88 -7.66 -5.67
N ILE A 21 -3.03 -8.14 -4.77
CA ILE A 21 -2.26 -9.38 -4.96
C ILE A 21 -3.22 -10.56 -5.13
N TRP A 22 -4.20 -10.71 -4.23
CA TRP A 22 -5.15 -11.82 -4.33
C TRP A 22 -6.05 -11.73 -5.56
N ALA A 23 -6.52 -10.53 -5.94
CA ALA A 23 -7.29 -10.35 -7.16
C ALA A 23 -6.48 -10.76 -8.41
N ALA A 24 -5.20 -10.42 -8.46
CA ALA A 24 -4.31 -10.83 -9.56
C ALA A 24 -4.09 -12.35 -9.59
N GLN A 25 -3.96 -12.99 -8.42
CA GLN A 25 -3.82 -14.46 -8.32
C GLN A 25 -5.11 -15.18 -8.73
N ALA A 26 -6.28 -14.69 -8.30
CA ALA A 26 -7.56 -15.34 -8.56
C ALA A 26 -8.08 -15.12 -9.98
N LEU A 27 -7.88 -13.92 -10.54
CA LEU A 27 -8.48 -13.52 -11.83
C LEU A 27 -7.47 -13.52 -12.99
N GLY A 28 -6.20 -13.81 -12.70
CA GLY A 28 -5.10 -13.60 -13.64
C GLY A 28 -4.88 -12.13 -13.99
N ARG A 29 -3.93 -11.88 -14.89
CA ARG A 29 -3.48 -10.51 -15.24
C ARG A 29 -4.61 -9.60 -15.74
N LEU A 30 -5.46 -10.09 -16.64
CA LEU A 30 -6.50 -9.27 -17.29
C LEU A 30 -7.67 -8.97 -16.36
N GLY A 31 -8.16 -9.96 -15.61
CA GLY A 31 -9.23 -9.77 -14.64
C GLY A 31 -8.78 -8.94 -13.44
N GLY A 32 -7.56 -9.17 -12.94
CA GLY A 32 -6.96 -8.35 -11.89
C GLY A 32 -6.80 -6.88 -12.30
N ARG A 33 -6.37 -6.62 -13.55
CA ARG A 33 -6.26 -5.25 -14.08
C ARG A 33 -7.61 -4.57 -14.21
N THR A 34 -8.66 -5.31 -14.56
CA THR A 34 -10.03 -4.77 -14.67
C THR A 34 -10.54 -4.30 -13.30
N MET A 35 -10.18 -4.99 -12.22
CA MET A 35 -10.59 -4.64 -10.85
C MET A 35 -9.67 -3.62 -10.16
N ALA A 36 -8.51 -3.31 -10.73
CA ALA A 36 -7.47 -2.50 -10.08
C ALA A 36 -7.97 -1.12 -9.63
N ALA A 37 -8.78 -0.45 -10.46
CA ALA A 37 -9.33 0.87 -10.12
C ALA A 37 -10.27 0.79 -8.90
N ALA A 38 -11.17 -0.19 -8.86
CA ALA A 38 -12.09 -0.38 -7.74
C ALA A 38 -11.35 -0.72 -6.44
N ILE A 39 -10.32 -1.58 -6.52
CA ILE A 39 -9.47 -1.93 -5.38
C ILE A 39 -8.71 -0.70 -4.86
N LEU A 40 -8.15 0.11 -5.77
CA LEU A 40 -7.45 1.34 -5.40
C LEU A 40 -8.42 2.33 -4.73
N SER A 41 -9.58 2.57 -5.32
CA SER A 41 -10.59 3.49 -4.74
C SER A 41 -11.05 3.04 -3.36
N ALA A 42 -11.25 1.74 -3.14
CA ALA A 42 -11.65 1.20 -1.84
C ALA A 42 -10.52 1.24 -0.78
N ALA A 43 -9.27 1.33 -1.21
CA ALA A 43 -8.09 1.41 -0.33
C ALA A 43 -7.52 2.83 -0.20
N ALA A 44 -8.06 3.80 -0.94
CA ALA A 44 -7.59 5.17 -0.95
C ALA A 44 -8.19 5.97 0.20
N ASP A 45 -7.44 6.09 1.30
CA ASP A 45 -7.72 7.07 2.34
C ASP A 45 -7.02 8.40 2.03
N ARG A 46 -7.79 9.48 2.00
CA ARG A 46 -7.29 10.78 1.55
C ARG A 46 -6.24 11.35 2.50
N GLN A 47 -6.37 11.13 3.81
CA GLN A 47 -5.39 11.61 4.77
C GLN A 47 -4.09 10.83 4.66
N ALA A 48 -4.17 9.50 4.61
CA ALA A 48 -3.00 8.64 4.46
C ALA A 48 -2.20 8.93 3.18
N ILE A 49 -2.87 9.28 2.08
CA ILE A 49 -2.20 9.70 0.85
C ILE A 49 -1.46 11.02 1.05
N ARG A 50 -2.09 12.03 1.68
CA ARG A 50 -1.43 13.30 1.99
C ARG A 50 -0.22 13.11 2.90
N ASP A 51 -0.39 12.40 4.01
CA ASP A 51 0.70 12.14 4.96
C ASP A 51 1.87 11.41 4.28
N GLY A 52 1.57 10.51 3.35
CA GLY A 52 2.58 9.82 2.54
C GLY A 52 3.34 10.76 1.60
N VAL A 53 2.64 11.69 0.94
CA VAL A 53 3.25 12.72 0.08
C VAL A 53 4.11 13.67 0.90
N ASP A 54 3.57 14.21 2.00
CA ASP A 54 4.28 15.15 2.87
C ASP A 54 5.57 14.52 3.44
N ARG A 55 5.50 13.24 3.85
CA ARG A 55 6.66 12.49 4.32
C ARG A 55 7.67 12.20 3.21
N PHE A 56 7.23 12.00 1.98
CA PHE A 56 8.13 11.82 0.85
C PHE A 56 8.85 13.14 0.53
N ASP A 57 8.10 14.24 0.49
CA ASP A 57 8.60 15.58 0.19
C ASP A 57 9.53 16.13 1.27
N SER A 58 9.32 15.76 2.54
CA SER A 58 10.22 16.13 3.64
C SER A 58 11.63 15.54 3.49
N GLY A 59 11.80 14.52 2.65
CA GLY A 59 13.07 13.80 2.48
C GLY A 59 13.45 12.94 3.70
N GLU A 60 12.60 12.87 4.72
CA GLU A 60 12.83 12.04 5.90
C GLU A 60 12.79 10.55 5.55
N ARG A 61 13.96 9.94 5.43
CA ARG A 61 14.08 8.50 5.23
C ARG A 61 14.25 7.79 6.57
N THR A 62 13.59 6.63 6.68
CA THR A 62 13.87 5.70 7.77
C THR A 62 15.37 5.37 7.73
N ARG A 63 16.08 5.63 8.84
CA ARG A 63 17.54 5.41 8.90
C ARG A 63 17.86 3.98 8.49
N PRO A 64 18.77 3.78 7.50
CA PRO A 64 19.23 2.45 7.14
C PRO A 64 19.76 1.74 8.38
N ARG A 65 19.34 0.49 8.58
CA ARG A 65 19.87 -0.34 9.66
C ARG A 65 20.99 -1.19 9.06
N THR A 66 22.24 -0.79 9.27
CA THR A 66 23.40 -1.66 9.03
C THR A 66 23.40 -2.73 10.12
N ARG A 67 23.51 -3.99 9.71
CA ARG A 67 23.68 -5.13 10.61
C ARG A 67 25.04 -5.75 10.32
#